data_AF-A0A819VV17-F1
#
_entry.id   AF-A0A819VV17-F1
#
_cell.length_a   1.000
_cell.length_b   1.000
_cell.length_c   1.000
_cell.angle_alpha   90.00
_cell.angle_beta   90.00
_cell.angle_gamma   90.00
#
_symmetry.space_group_name_H-M   'P 1'
#
loop_
_entity.id
_entity.type
_entity.pdbx_description
1 polymer ?
#
loop_
_entity_poly.entity_id
_entity_poly.type
_entity_poly.pdbx_seq_one_letter_code
_entity_poly.pdbx_strand_id
1 'polypeptide(L)'
;MMINFKYYDRQAIVRNKTNLDDMVRAVWAILKHKSASNSNPHHEWCSASYCGYLQALEKEEEYDHTPHSLPTNIMKAIRPVFEELTHPDVLSKVVNGGSQNANESFHAMLWSLSPKNRYSTGTIIDFCAAMVTLFYNDGYQAIIPVLTEITGESGFYTNVATRRLNERRVYYEHTRRRKDPQKSKDNEKASD
;
A
#
# COMPACT_ATOMS: atom_id res chain seq x y z
N MET A 1 7.06 6.38 20.27
CA MET A 1 7.26 6.16 18.83
C MET A 1 6.04 5.41 18.27
N MET A 2 5.24 6.02 17.40
CA MET A 2 4.06 5.36 16.82
C MET A 2 4.50 4.48 15.65
N ILE A 3 4.31 3.16 15.76
CA ILE A 3 4.66 2.21 14.69
C ILE A 3 3.62 2.33 13.58
N ASN A 4 4.05 2.68 12.37
CA ASN A 4 3.18 2.72 11.19
C ASN A 4 3.25 1.38 10.45
N PHE A 5 2.56 0.37 10.95
CA PHE A 5 2.53 -0.99 10.38
C PHE A 5 2.21 -0.99 8.88
N LYS A 6 1.30 -0.11 8.46
CA LYS A 6 0.92 0.08 7.05
C LYS A 6 2.09 0.43 6.14
N TYR A 7 3.05 1.23 6.61
CA TYR A 7 4.23 1.56 5.81
C TYR A 7 5.14 0.34 5.62
N TYR A 8 5.39 -0.40 6.69
CA TYR A 8 6.24 -1.60 6.64
C TYR A 8 5.63 -2.69 5.78
N ASP A 9 4.33 -2.94 5.94
CA ASP A 9 3.58 -3.91 5.16
C ASP A 9 3.59 -3.56 3.66
N ARG A 10 3.36 -2.29 3.31
CA ARG A 10 3.50 -1.85 1.92
C ARG A 10 4.91 -2.06 1.36
N GLN A 11 5.95 -1.82 2.15
CA GLN A 11 7.33 -2.07 1.73
C GLN A 11 7.61 -3.56 1.53
N ALA A 12 7.07 -4.43 2.38
CA ALA A 12 7.16 -5.87 2.24
C ALA A 12 6.54 -6.34 0.90
N ILE A 13 5.38 -5.80 0.52
CA ILE A 13 4.72 -6.11 -0.75
C ILE A 13 5.54 -5.61 -1.95
N VAL A 14 5.96 -4.33 -1.93
CA VAL A 14 6.65 -3.72 -3.07
C VAL A 14 8.01 -4.37 -3.34
N ARG A 15 8.74 -4.79 -2.30
CA ARG A 15 10.06 -5.41 -2.43
C ARG A 15 10.00 -6.86 -2.91
N ASN A 16 8.88 -7.56 -2.70
CA ASN A 16 8.75 -9.00 -2.99
C ASN A 16 7.69 -9.27 -4.07
N LYS A 17 7.53 -8.34 -5.00
CA LYS A 17 6.43 -8.32 -5.98
C LYS A 17 6.40 -9.44 -7.04
N THR A 18 7.31 -10.41 -6.95
CA THR A 18 7.39 -11.56 -7.87
C THR A 18 7.41 -12.87 -7.13
N ASN A 19 7.47 -12.86 -5.80
CA ASN A 19 7.56 -14.05 -4.98
C ASN A 19 6.63 -13.93 -3.76
N LEU A 20 5.55 -14.72 -3.80
CA LEU A 20 4.55 -14.75 -2.75
C LEU A 20 5.13 -15.21 -1.41
N ASP A 21 6.03 -16.20 -1.41
CA ASP A 21 6.62 -16.74 -0.18
C ASP A 21 7.53 -15.71 0.48
N ASP A 22 8.33 -14.99 -0.30
CA ASP A 22 9.18 -13.91 0.22
C ASP A 22 8.34 -12.73 0.72
N MET A 23 7.20 -12.46 0.08
CA MET A 23 6.23 -11.46 0.56
C MET A 23 5.64 -11.86 1.91
N VAL A 24 5.19 -13.11 2.07
CA VAL A 24 4.71 -13.66 3.35
C VAL A 24 5.78 -13.52 4.42
N ARG A 25 7.01 -13.97 4.14
CA ARG A 25 8.14 -13.87 5.08
C ARG A 25 8.43 -12.42 5.48
N ALA A 26 8.42 -11.49 4.51
CA ALA A 26 8.71 -10.08 4.77
C ALA A 26 7.62 -9.40 5.62
N VAL A 27 6.34 -9.76 5.44
CA VAL A 27 5.26 -9.27 6.30
C VAL A 27 5.41 -9.85 7.72
N TRP A 28 5.65 -11.15 7.85
CA TRP A 28 5.87 -11.77 9.17
C TRP A 28 7.14 -11.29 9.88
N ALA A 29 8.18 -10.89 9.13
CA ALA A 29 9.40 -10.32 9.68
C ALA A 29 9.12 -9.09 10.53
N ILE A 30 8.09 -8.29 10.19
CA ILE A 30 7.69 -7.11 10.97
C ILE A 30 7.23 -7.53 12.37
N LEU A 31 6.36 -8.55 12.46
CA LEU A 31 5.87 -9.05 13.74
C LEU A 31 7.00 -9.69 14.55
N LYS A 32 7.84 -10.53 13.91
CA LYS A 32 9.01 -11.15 14.56
C LYS A 32 9.98 -10.12 15.13
N HIS A 33 10.33 -9.12 14.34
CA HIS A 33 11.20 -8.03 14.74
C HIS A 33 10.66 -7.27 15.96
N LYS A 34 9.33 -7.18 16.13
CA LYS A 34 8.69 -6.55 17.29
C LYS A 34 8.53 -7.48 18.50
N SER A 35 8.56 -8.80 18.32
CA SER A 35 8.63 -9.77 19.42
C SER A 35 10.05 -10.04 19.92
N ALA A 36 11.08 -9.58 19.19
CA ALA A 36 12.48 -9.75 19.54
C ALA A 36 12.77 -9.27 20.96
N SER A 37 13.71 -9.92 21.64
CA SER A 37 14.17 -9.56 22.99
C SER A 37 15.66 -9.89 23.12
N ASN A 38 16.34 -9.35 24.15
CA ASN A 38 17.76 -9.64 24.35
C ASN A 38 18.04 -11.14 24.54
N SER A 39 17.12 -11.87 25.18
CA SER A 39 17.19 -13.34 25.31
C SER A 39 16.85 -14.09 24.03
N ASN A 40 16.10 -13.46 23.12
CA ASN A 40 15.56 -14.12 21.95
C ASN A 40 15.39 -13.10 20.79
N PRO A 41 16.46 -12.83 20.03
CA PRO A 41 16.52 -11.70 19.10
C PRO A 41 15.66 -11.86 17.84
N HIS A 42 15.36 -13.07 17.36
CA HIS A 42 14.38 -13.30 16.27
C HIS A 42 14.50 -12.42 15.00
N HIS A 43 15.72 -12.11 14.55
CA HIS A 43 15.96 -11.27 13.36
C HIS A 43 16.25 -12.05 12.07
N GLU A 44 15.87 -13.34 11.99
CA GLU A 44 16.26 -14.22 10.87
C GLU A 44 15.72 -13.77 9.50
N TRP A 45 14.64 -12.98 9.49
CA TRP A 45 14.00 -12.46 8.26
C TRP A 45 14.19 -10.94 8.08
N CYS A 46 15.09 -10.33 8.87
CA CYS A 46 15.41 -8.92 8.76
C CYS A 46 16.53 -8.66 7.76
N SER A 47 16.63 -7.40 7.31
CA SER A 47 17.79 -6.90 6.55
C SER A 47 18.54 -5.88 7.39
N ALA A 48 19.88 -5.89 7.33
CA ALA A 48 20.73 -4.89 7.96
C ALA A 48 20.44 -3.46 7.48
N SER A 49 19.79 -3.27 6.32
CA SER A 49 19.38 -1.94 5.84
C SER A 49 18.44 -1.19 6.77
N TYR A 50 17.69 -1.88 7.64
CA TYR A 50 16.75 -1.26 8.58
C TYR A 50 16.77 -1.86 9.98
N CYS A 51 17.41 -3.01 10.19
CA CYS A 51 17.44 -3.67 11.49
C CYS A 51 18.65 -3.23 12.31
N GLY A 52 18.42 -2.46 13.36
CA GLY A 52 19.48 -1.98 14.26
C GLY A 52 20.27 -3.12 14.93
N TYR A 53 19.62 -4.25 15.24
CA TYR A 53 20.33 -5.42 15.79
C TYR A 53 21.35 -6.01 14.81
N LEU A 54 20.97 -6.19 13.53
CA LEU A 54 21.89 -6.70 12.52
C LEU A 54 23.03 -5.70 12.24
N GLN A 55 22.74 -4.40 12.27
CA GLN A 55 23.76 -3.35 12.13
C GLN A 55 24.75 -3.35 13.30
N ALA A 56 24.25 -3.51 14.53
CA ALA A 56 25.09 -3.61 15.71
C ALA A 56 25.94 -4.89 15.69
N LEU A 57 25.36 -6.01 15.25
CA LEU A 57 26.07 -7.28 15.07
C LEU A 57 27.21 -7.15 14.05
N GLU A 58 27.00 -6.45 12.93
CA GLU A 58 28.04 -6.17 11.91
C GLU A 58 29.17 -5.28 12.46
N LYS A 59 28.89 -4.43 13.45
CA LYS A 59 29.85 -3.52 14.08
C LYS A 59 30.45 -4.04 15.38
N GLU A 60 30.07 -5.25 15.80
CA GLU A 60 30.42 -5.83 17.10
C GLU A 60 29.99 -4.94 18.29
N GLU A 61 28.87 -4.22 18.14
CA GLU A 61 28.27 -3.35 19.16
C GLU A 61 27.17 -4.10 19.92
N GLU A 62 26.98 -3.75 21.20
CA GLU A 62 25.85 -4.24 21.98
C GLU A 62 24.53 -3.61 21.50
N TYR A 63 23.48 -4.42 21.41
CA TYR A 63 22.15 -3.97 21.04
C TYR A 63 21.12 -4.31 22.10
N ASP A 64 20.44 -3.29 22.61
CA ASP A 64 19.33 -3.45 23.54
C ASP A 64 17.97 -3.40 22.83
N HIS A 65 17.21 -4.48 22.93
CA HIS A 65 15.88 -4.61 22.36
C HIS A 65 14.80 -3.93 23.21
N THR A 66 15.04 -3.69 24.50
CA THR A 66 14.00 -3.20 25.44
C THR A 66 13.24 -1.95 24.97
N PRO A 67 13.84 -0.97 24.27
CA PRO A 67 13.11 0.22 23.82
C PRO A 67 12.15 -0.02 22.64
N HIS A 68 12.25 -1.18 21.99
CA HIS A 68 11.63 -1.41 20.68
C HIS A 68 10.74 -2.66 20.61
N SER A 69 10.86 -3.57 21.59
CA SER A 69 10.02 -4.75 21.75
C SER A 69 8.61 -4.40 22.20
N LEU A 70 7.62 -5.07 21.62
CA LEU A 70 6.23 -4.95 22.07
C LEU A 70 5.91 -6.00 23.14
N PRO A 71 5.14 -5.64 24.18
CA PRO A 71 4.63 -6.58 25.17
C PRO A 71 3.89 -7.77 24.56
N THR A 72 4.03 -8.95 25.16
CA THR A 72 3.48 -10.21 24.63
C THR A 72 1.96 -10.19 24.46
N ASN A 73 1.21 -9.50 25.32
CA ASN A 73 -0.24 -9.34 25.19
C ASN A 73 -0.62 -8.54 23.94
N ILE A 74 0.13 -7.49 23.61
CA ILE A 74 -0.06 -6.71 22.37
C ILE A 74 0.26 -7.59 21.16
N MET A 75 1.35 -8.37 21.23
CA MET A 75 1.70 -9.30 20.14
C MET A 75 0.63 -10.34 19.89
N LYS A 76 0.05 -10.92 20.95
CA LYS A 76 -1.07 -11.87 20.84
C LYS A 76 -2.30 -11.23 20.21
N ALA A 77 -2.62 -9.98 20.56
CA ALA A 77 -3.77 -9.26 20.03
C ALA A 77 -3.61 -8.89 18.55
N ILE A 78 -2.38 -8.58 18.10
CA ILE A 78 -2.11 -8.14 16.73
C ILE A 78 -1.88 -9.32 15.77
N ARG A 79 -1.41 -10.47 16.26
CA ARG A 79 -1.10 -11.64 15.44
C ARG A 79 -2.23 -12.06 14.47
N PRO A 80 -3.52 -12.11 14.86
CA PRO A 80 -4.59 -12.47 13.93
C PRO A 80 -4.67 -11.55 12.69
N VAL A 81 -4.33 -10.27 12.85
CA VAL A 81 -4.29 -9.31 11.74
C VAL A 81 -3.19 -9.69 10.75
N PHE A 82 -2.03 -10.13 11.23
CA PHE A 82 -0.96 -10.62 10.37
C PHE A 82 -1.33 -11.93 9.68
N GLU A 83 -2.04 -12.83 10.35
CA GLU A 83 -2.55 -14.07 9.75
C GLU A 83 -3.53 -13.77 8.60
N GLU A 84 -4.46 -12.83 8.80
CA GLU A 84 -5.39 -12.38 7.76
C GLU A 84 -4.65 -11.68 6.60
N LEU A 85 -3.75 -10.74 6.91
CA LEU A 85 -2.98 -10.01 5.89
C LEU A 85 -2.02 -10.91 5.11
N THR A 86 -1.57 -12.01 5.69
CA THR A 86 -0.66 -12.96 5.02
C THR A 86 -1.37 -14.16 4.41
N HIS A 87 -2.71 -14.20 4.46
CA HIS A 87 -3.47 -15.26 3.83
C HIS A 87 -3.16 -15.32 2.32
N PRO A 88 -2.89 -16.51 1.75
CA PRO A 88 -2.50 -16.65 0.34
C PRO A 88 -3.47 -15.97 -0.64
N ASP A 89 -4.78 -16.08 -0.39
CA ASP A 89 -5.82 -15.43 -1.21
C ASP A 89 -5.80 -13.90 -1.16
N VAL A 90 -5.24 -13.31 -0.09
CA VAL A 90 -5.10 -11.86 0.07
C VAL A 90 -3.80 -11.41 -0.59
N LEU A 91 -2.68 -12.07 -0.31
CA LEU A 91 -1.38 -11.67 -0.85
C LEU A 91 -1.21 -11.96 -2.34
N SER A 92 -1.78 -13.05 -2.85
CA SER A 92 -1.73 -13.38 -4.29
C SER A 92 -2.30 -12.26 -5.18
N LYS A 93 -3.33 -11.56 -4.70
CA LYS A 93 -3.95 -10.41 -5.40
C LYS A 93 -3.01 -9.22 -5.52
N VAL A 94 -2.05 -9.09 -4.61
CA VAL A 94 -1.12 -7.96 -4.57
C VAL A 94 0.29 -8.33 -4.97
N VAL A 95 0.52 -9.59 -5.38
CA VAL A 95 1.86 -10.07 -5.70
C VAL A 95 2.54 -9.15 -6.71
N ASN A 96 1.84 -8.53 -7.66
CA ASN A 96 2.42 -7.56 -8.60
C ASN A 96 2.64 -6.12 -8.03
N GLY A 97 2.87 -5.95 -6.73
CA GLY A 97 3.06 -4.65 -6.09
C GLY A 97 1.75 -3.85 -5.89
N GLY A 98 0.63 -4.56 -5.85
CA GLY A 98 -0.72 -4.00 -5.64
C GLY A 98 -0.91 -3.42 -4.24
N SER A 99 -2.13 -2.93 -3.97
CA SER A 99 -2.54 -2.50 -2.62
C SER A 99 -3.47 -3.56 -2.04
N GLN A 100 -3.20 -4.03 -0.80
CA GLN A 100 -4.15 -4.90 -0.09
C GLN A 100 -5.41 -4.14 0.31
N ASN A 101 -5.30 -2.81 0.45
CA ASN A 101 -6.39 -1.93 0.78
C ASN A 101 -6.79 -1.10 -0.45
N ALA A 102 -7.62 -1.68 -1.32
CA ALA A 102 -8.24 -0.93 -2.42
C ALA A 102 -9.17 0.18 -1.89
N ASN A 103 -9.85 -0.10 -0.76
CA ASN A 103 -10.77 0.81 -0.10
C ASN A 103 -10.08 2.11 0.32
N GLU A 104 -8.79 2.10 0.66
CA GLU A 104 -8.05 3.33 0.95
C GLU A 104 -8.02 4.31 -0.21
N SER A 105 -7.84 3.82 -1.44
CA SER A 105 -7.82 4.70 -2.62
C SER A 105 -9.21 5.23 -2.93
N PHE A 106 -10.24 4.39 -2.74
CA PHE A 106 -11.64 4.80 -2.84
C PHE A 106 -11.99 5.87 -1.80
N HIS A 107 -11.71 5.61 -0.51
CA HIS A 107 -11.96 6.53 0.58
C HIS A 107 -11.16 7.82 0.43
N ALA A 108 -9.91 7.77 -0.03
CA ALA A 108 -9.13 8.97 -0.31
C ALA A 108 -9.83 9.86 -1.35
N MET A 109 -10.41 9.27 -2.40
CA MET A 109 -11.18 10.01 -3.40
C MET A 109 -12.47 10.57 -2.80
N LEU A 110 -13.23 9.77 -2.04
CA LEU A 110 -14.44 10.22 -1.34
C LEU A 110 -14.17 11.41 -0.43
N TRP A 111 -13.16 11.33 0.42
CA TRP A 111 -12.82 12.41 1.34
C TRP A 111 -12.13 13.61 0.66
N SER A 112 -11.68 13.46 -0.59
CA SER A 112 -11.25 14.61 -1.41
C SER A 112 -12.44 15.41 -1.94
N LEU A 113 -13.59 14.77 -2.17
CA LEU A 113 -14.82 15.42 -2.59
C LEU A 113 -15.62 15.98 -1.40
N SER A 114 -15.68 15.22 -0.31
CA SER A 114 -16.31 15.62 0.95
C SER A 114 -15.30 15.53 2.10
N PRO A 115 -14.52 16.59 2.36
CA PRO A 115 -13.53 16.59 3.43
C PRO A 115 -14.16 16.36 4.81
N LYS A 116 -13.59 15.44 5.59
CA LYS A 116 -14.08 15.09 6.94
C LYS A 116 -14.09 16.24 7.94
N ASN A 117 -13.31 17.28 7.68
CA ASN A 117 -13.25 18.48 8.53
C ASN A 117 -14.35 19.51 8.21
N ARG A 118 -15.25 19.20 7.26
CA ARG A 118 -16.41 20.03 6.93
C ARG A 118 -17.67 19.21 7.10
N TYR A 119 -18.71 19.87 7.59
CA TYR A 119 -20.03 19.26 7.63
C TYR A 119 -20.52 18.99 6.20
N SER A 120 -21.00 17.78 5.95
CA SER A 120 -21.68 17.38 4.73
C SER A 120 -22.93 16.61 5.11
N THR A 121 -24.05 16.92 4.46
CA THR A 121 -25.30 16.17 4.66
C THR A 121 -25.18 14.76 4.09
N GLY A 122 -26.01 13.83 4.56
CA GLY A 122 -26.05 12.46 4.02
C GLY A 122 -26.21 12.44 2.50
N THR A 123 -27.09 13.28 1.96
CA THR A 123 -27.30 13.43 0.50
C THR A 123 -26.03 13.83 -0.25
N ILE A 124 -25.19 14.73 0.31
CA ILE A 124 -23.91 15.10 -0.31
C ILE A 124 -22.94 13.91 -0.28
N ILE A 125 -22.89 13.18 0.82
CA ILE A 125 -22.05 11.99 0.95
C ILE A 125 -22.46 10.92 -0.06
N ASP A 126 -23.76 10.65 -0.21
CA ASP A 126 -24.29 9.67 -1.16
C ASP A 126 -23.95 10.06 -2.60
N PHE A 127 -24.12 11.34 -2.95
CA PHE A 127 -23.73 11.86 -4.25
C PHE A 127 -22.22 11.70 -4.50
N CYS A 128 -21.37 12.09 -3.54
CA CYS A 128 -19.93 11.91 -3.65
C CYS A 128 -19.56 10.43 -3.78
N ALA A 129 -20.21 9.52 -3.06
CA ALA A 129 -19.96 8.09 -3.14
C ALA A 129 -20.33 7.52 -4.52
N ALA A 130 -21.47 7.93 -5.11
CA ALA A 130 -21.86 7.54 -6.46
C ALA A 130 -20.83 8.02 -7.50
N MET A 131 -20.42 9.29 -7.40
CA MET A 131 -19.41 9.88 -8.28
C MET A 131 -18.05 9.18 -8.18
N VAL A 132 -17.59 8.89 -6.95
CA VAL A 132 -16.34 8.17 -6.73
C VAL A 132 -16.40 6.76 -7.26
N THR A 133 -17.53 6.07 -7.10
CA THR A 133 -17.72 4.72 -7.65
C THR A 133 -17.54 4.73 -9.16
N LEU A 134 -18.15 5.70 -9.84
CA LEU A 134 -18.02 5.90 -11.27
C LEU A 134 -16.57 6.18 -11.68
N PHE A 135 -15.91 7.14 -11.01
CA PHE A 135 -14.54 7.53 -11.33
C PHE A 135 -13.49 6.47 -11.00
N TYR A 136 -13.68 5.74 -9.91
CA TYR A 136 -12.75 4.73 -9.44
C TYR A 136 -12.72 3.52 -10.38
N ASN A 137 -13.90 3.07 -10.82
CA ASN A 137 -14.05 1.92 -11.70
C ASN A 137 -13.77 2.31 -13.16
N ASP A 138 -14.53 3.26 -13.70
CA ASP A 138 -14.59 3.53 -15.15
C ASP A 138 -13.79 4.77 -15.57
N GLY A 139 -13.23 5.50 -14.61
CA GLY A 139 -12.45 6.71 -14.86
C GLY A 139 -13.32 7.96 -15.04
N TYR A 140 -12.65 9.09 -15.24
CA TYR A 140 -13.33 10.40 -15.23
C TYR A 140 -14.24 10.65 -16.42
N GLN A 141 -14.07 9.92 -17.53
CA GLN A 141 -14.95 10.06 -18.71
C GLN A 141 -16.33 9.42 -18.51
N ALA A 142 -16.48 8.52 -17.54
CA ALA A 142 -17.74 7.83 -17.30
C ALA A 142 -18.86 8.79 -16.81
N ILE A 143 -18.51 10.01 -16.38
CA ILE A 143 -19.50 11.04 -16.05
C ILE A 143 -20.12 11.71 -17.29
N ILE A 144 -19.49 11.62 -18.47
CA ILE A 144 -20.00 12.25 -19.69
C ILE A 144 -21.43 11.79 -20.03
N PRO A 145 -21.75 10.48 -20.10
CA PRO A 145 -23.13 10.05 -20.36
C PRO A 145 -24.10 10.54 -19.28
N VAL A 146 -23.69 10.55 -18.00
CA VAL A 146 -24.52 11.05 -16.89
C VAL A 146 -24.84 12.53 -17.06
N LEU A 147 -23.84 13.35 -17.41
CA LEU A 147 -24.05 14.78 -17.64
C LEU A 147 -24.93 15.03 -18.87
N THR A 148 -24.68 14.33 -19.97
CA THR A 148 -25.50 14.44 -21.19
C THR A 148 -26.97 14.11 -20.91
N GLU A 149 -27.26 13.10 -20.10
CA GLU A 149 -28.63 12.76 -19.71
C GLU A 149 -29.30 13.89 -18.91
N ILE A 150 -28.56 14.56 -18.03
CA ILE A 150 -29.08 15.63 -17.16
C ILE A 150 -29.20 16.98 -17.90
N THR A 151 -28.22 17.31 -18.75
CA THR A 151 -28.09 18.63 -19.37
C THR A 151 -28.40 18.65 -20.86
N GLY A 152 -28.72 17.50 -21.46
CA GLY A 152 -28.97 17.33 -22.90
C GLY A 152 -27.71 17.24 -23.76
N GLU A 153 -26.63 17.90 -23.35
CA GLU A 153 -25.32 17.82 -24.02
C GLU A 153 -24.16 17.89 -23.03
N SER A 154 -23.02 17.31 -23.41
CA SER A 154 -21.76 17.46 -22.68
C SER A 154 -20.96 18.67 -23.18
N GLY A 155 -20.65 19.62 -22.31
CA GLY A 155 -19.87 20.80 -22.67
C GLY A 155 -18.43 20.48 -23.14
N PHE A 156 -17.90 21.28 -24.07
CA PHE A 156 -16.54 21.11 -24.60
C PHE A 156 -15.46 21.04 -23.51
N TYR A 157 -15.46 21.98 -22.57
CA TYR A 157 -14.48 22.01 -21.48
C TYR A 157 -14.58 20.82 -20.55
N THR A 158 -15.79 20.28 -20.33
CA THR A 158 -16.01 19.07 -19.53
C THR A 158 -15.36 17.86 -20.19
N ASN A 159 -15.56 17.69 -21.50
CA ASN A 159 -14.91 16.62 -22.27
C ASN A 159 -13.39 16.71 -22.23
N VAL A 160 -12.85 17.92 -22.41
CA VAL A 160 -11.39 18.15 -22.34
C VAL A 160 -10.86 17.85 -20.93
N ALA A 161 -11.54 18.31 -19.88
CA ALA A 161 -11.11 18.13 -18.50
C ALA A 161 -11.16 16.66 -18.07
N THR A 162 -12.27 15.97 -18.31
CA THR A 162 -12.45 14.55 -17.97
C THR A 162 -11.45 13.66 -18.70
N ARG A 163 -11.18 13.92 -19.99
CA ARG A 163 -10.11 13.25 -20.74
C ARG A 163 -8.74 13.44 -20.09
N ARG A 164 -8.36 14.68 -19.81
CA ARG A 164 -7.05 15.00 -19.18
C ARG A 164 -6.90 14.35 -17.81
N LEU A 165 -7.97 14.33 -17.00
CA LEU A 165 -7.96 13.67 -15.70
C LEU A 165 -7.80 12.16 -15.83
N ASN A 166 -8.45 11.55 -16.83
CA ASN A 166 -8.33 10.13 -17.11
C ASN A 166 -6.92 9.76 -17.62
N GLU A 167 -6.35 10.55 -18.53
CA GLU A 167 -4.96 10.41 -18.99
C GLU A 167 -3.97 10.50 -17.82
N ARG A 168 -4.18 11.44 -16.89
CA ARG A 168 -3.36 11.55 -15.67
C ARG A 168 -3.50 10.31 -14.78
N ARG A 169 -4.71 9.79 -14.56
CA ARG A 169 -4.96 8.56 -13.80
C ARG A 169 -4.15 7.39 -14.37
N VAL A 170 -4.24 7.18 -15.68
CA VAL A 170 -3.51 6.12 -16.41
C VAL A 170 -2.00 6.35 -16.37
N TYR A 171 -1.54 7.59 -16.54
CA TYR A 171 -0.13 7.94 -16.40
C TYR A 171 0.44 7.62 -15.02
N TYR A 172 -0.28 7.96 -13.93
CA TYR A 172 0.17 7.66 -12.58
C TYR A 172 0.18 6.15 -12.29
N GLU A 173 -0.75 5.41 -12.87
CA GLU A 173 -0.73 3.95 -12.82
C GLU A 173 0.52 3.38 -13.52
N HIS A 174 0.78 3.80 -14.76
CA HIS A 174 1.95 3.34 -15.51
C HIS A 174 3.28 3.81 -14.92
N THR A 175 3.36 5.03 -14.38
CA THR A 175 4.60 5.50 -13.73
C THR A 175 4.84 4.83 -12.39
N ARG A 176 3.81 4.47 -11.63
CA ARG A 176 3.94 3.57 -10.48
C ARG A 176 4.50 2.22 -10.91
N ARG A 177 3.99 1.64 -12.01
CA ARG A 177 4.51 0.40 -12.61
C ARG A 177 5.91 0.53 -13.26
N ARG A 178 6.38 1.76 -13.57
CA ARG A 178 7.72 2.01 -14.17
C ARG A 178 8.80 2.37 -13.15
N LYS A 179 8.43 2.94 -12.00
CA LYS A 179 9.36 3.14 -10.86
C LYS A 179 9.72 1.82 -10.15
N ASP A 180 9.03 0.76 -10.51
CA ASP A 180 9.42 -0.61 -10.26
C ASP A 180 10.76 -0.91 -10.95
N PRO A 181 11.80 -1.35 -10.22
CA PRO A 181 13.09 -1.60 -10.85
C PRO A 181 12.99 -2.80 -11.78
N GLN A 182 12.91 -2.55 -13.08
CA GLN A 182 13.46 -3.41 -14.11
C GLN A 182 15.01 -3.32 -14.02
N LYS A 183 15.58 -3.69 -12.88
CA LYS A 183 17.04 -3.81 -12.67
C LYS A 183 17.31 -5.18 -12.07
N SER A 184 17.08 -6.23 -12.86
CA SER A 184 17.61 -7.56 -12.56
C SER A 184 17.77 -8.45 -13.80
N LYS A 185 17.78 -7.91 -15.02
CA LYS A 185 18.03 -8.72 -16.22
C LYS A 185 19.26 -8.35 -17.06
N ASP A 186 19.99 -7.30 -16.69
CA ASP A 186 21.14 -6.85 -17.48
C ASP A 186 22.52 -7.22 -16.89
N ASN A 187 22.58 -7.85 -15.70
CA ASN A 187 23.85 -8.22 -15.06
C ASN A 187 24.27 -9.69 -15.27
N GLU A 188 23.56 -10.47 -16.10
CA GLU A 188 23.88 -11.88 -16.37
C GLU A 188 24.41 -12.13 -17.79
N LYS A 189 24.81 -11.06 -18.52
CA LYS A 189 25.42 -11.16 -19.86
C LYS A 189 26.80 -10.50 -19.99
N ALA A 190 27.46 -10.25 -18.87
CA ALA A 190 28.84 -9.74 -18.84
C ALA A 190 29.71 -10.63 -17.95
N SER A 191 29.68 -11.93 -18.20
CA SER A 191 30.62 -12.91 -17.61
C SER A 191 30.70 -14.12 -18.54
N ASP A 192 31.16 -13.89 -19.78
CA ASP A 192 31.76 -14.90 -20.65
C ASP A 192 33.00 -14.27 -21.30
#